data_AF-A0A3E3DX49-F1
#
_entry.id   AF-A0A3E3DX49-F1
#
_cell.length_a   1.000
_cell.length_b   1.000
_cell.length_c   1.000
_cell.angle_alpha   90.00
_cell.angle_beta   90.00
_cell.angle_gamma   90.00
#
_symmetry.space_group_name_H-M   'P 1'
#
loop_
_entity.id
_entity.type
_entity.pdbx_description
1 polymer ?
#
loop_
_entity_poly.entity_id
_entity_poly.type
_entity_poly.pdbx_seq_one_letter_code
_entity_poly.pdbx_strand_id
1 'polypeptide(L)'
;MDICLIARVKLKESFCEDFTEKIYDFKCYDENVDIDDLVLVDTQYGVAVGKVVNFRLDGSNAKKEVICKCDTTDFNFRKNKREELKTLKEKMDMKVKNLQELAVYEMLSKEDKELSDLLDKYKEIYKDLKE
;
A
#
# COMPACT_ATOMS: atom_id res chain seq x y z
N MET A 1 19.64 2.45 35.96
CA MET A 1 19.06 1.09 35.85
C MET A 1 18.40 1.07 34.51
N ASP A 2 18.94 0.34 33.54
CA ASP A 2 18.26 0.15 32.26
C ASP A 2 17.02 -0.69 32.55
N ILE A 3 15.84 -0.07 32.46
CA ILE A 3 14.57 -0.76 32.67
C ILE A 3 14.35 -1.62 31.43
N CYS A 4 14.71 -2.89 31.52
CA CYS A 4 14.45 -3.87 30.46
C CYS A 4 12.96 -4.24 30.50
N LEU A 5 12.21 -3.76 29.51
CA LEU A 5 10.82 -4.19 29.28
C LEU A 5 10.81 -5.42 28.38
N ILE A 6 9.84 -6.30 28.57
CA ILE A 6 9.58 -7.41 27.67
C ILE A 6 8.50 -6.99 26.68
N ALA A 7 8.90 -6.72 25.44
CA ALA A 7 7.99 -6.45 24.35
C ALA A 7 7.40 -7.77 23.82
N ARG A 8 6.07 -7.83 23.78
CA ARG A 8 5.32 -8.93 23.18
C ARG A 8 5.01 -8.58 21.74
N VAL A 9 5.63 -9.28 20.81
CA VAL A 9 5.64 -8.93 19.39
C VAL A 9 5.01 -10.04 18.56
N LYS A 10 4.12 -9.67 17.64
CA LYS A 10 3.67 -10.57 16.55
C LYS A 10 4.55 -10.36 15.34
N LEU A 11 5.16 -11.43 14.83
CA LEU A 11 6.03 -11.34 13.67
C LEU A 11 5.20 -11.19 12.40
N LYS A 12 5.71 -10.44 11.43
CA LYS A 12 5.13 -10.32 10.10
C LYS A 12 5.33 -11.63 9.34
N GLU A 13 4.29 -12.09 8.65
CA GLU A 13 4.41 -13.27 7.81
C GLU A 13 5.20 -12.98 6.54
N SER A 14 5.96 -13.97 6.06
CA SER A 14 6.87 -13.79 4.92
C SER A 14 6.15 -13.57 3.58
N PHE A 15 4.86 -13.90 3.50
CA PHE A 15 4.10 -13.96 2.24
C PHE A 15 2.90 -13.02 2.18
N CYS A 16 2.58 -12.30 3.26
CA CYS A 16 1.45 -11.36 3.29
C CYS A 16 1.76 -10.13 4.14
N GLU A 17 0.86 -9.14 4.07
CA GLU A 17 0.95 -7.95 4.92
C GLU A 17 0.45 -8.20 6.35
N ASP A 18 -0.01 -9.42 6.66
CA ASP A 18 -0.54 -9.79 7.97
C ASP A 18 0.54 -10.17 8.98
N PHE A 19 0.15 -10.14 10.25
CA PHE A 19 0.96 -10.60 11.36
C PHE A 19 0.50 -11.98 11.81
N THR A 20 1.48 -12.81 12.16
CA THR A 20 1.24 -14.11 12.79
C THR A 20 0.36 -13.98 14.03
N GLU A 21 -0.48 -14.98 14.29
CA GLU A 21 -1.25 -15.05 15.54
C GLU A 21 -0.35 -15.32 16.76
N LYS A 22 0.84 -15.86 16.53
CA LYS A 22 1.82 -16.20 17.57
C LYS A 22 2.47 -14.93 18.12
N ILE A 23 2.50 -14.86 19.45
CA ILE A 23 3.12 -13.75 20.19
C ILE A 23 4.44 -14.25 20.79
N TYR A 24 5.51 -13.50 20.55
CA TYR A 24 6.85 -13.79 21.02
C TYR A 24 7.31 -12.69 21.98
N ASP A 25 8.07 -13.07 23.00
CA ASP A 25 8.57 -12.16 24.01
C ASP A 25 10.03 -11.79 23.70
N PHE A 26 10.32 -10.50 23.56
CA PHE A 26 11.64 -9.94 23.27
C PHE A 26 12.03 -8.90 24.32
N LYS A 27 13.33 -8.78 24.61
CA LYS A 27 13.86 -7.71 25.45
C LYS A 27 13.85 -6.38 24.71
N CYS A 28 13.31 -5.35 25.32
CA CYS A 28 13.23 -3.99 24.80
C CYS A 28 13.94 -3.05 25.77
N TYR A 29 15.00 -2.41 25.27
CA TYR A 29 15.75 -1.39 25.99
C TYR A 29 15.45 0.02 25.46
N ASP A 30 14.73 0.12 24.33
CA ASP A 30 14.35 1.39 23.74
C ASP A 30 13.03 1.87 24.36
N GLU A 31 13.07 3.05 24.98
CA GLU A 31 11.92 3.71 25.59
C GLU A 31 11.00 4.38 24.57
N ASN A 32 11.43 4.53 23.31
CA ASN A 32 10.65 5.17 22.23
C ASN A 32 9.75 4.19 21.45
N VAL A 33 9.64 2.96 21.94
CA VAL A 33 8.80 1.91 21.36
C VAL A 33 7.49 1.85 22.13
N ASP A 34 6.39 2.08 21.42
CA ASP A 34 5.03 2.02 21.94
C ASP A 34 4.29 0.78 21.44
N ILE A 35 3.12 0.54 22.03
CA ILE A 35 2.18 -0.47 21.53
C ILE A 35 1.76 -0.07 20.11
N ASP A 36 1.54 -1.07 19.26
CA ASP A 36 1.26 -0.95 17.83
C ASP A 36 2.42 -0.50 16.93
N ASP A 37 3.59 -0.19 17.49
CA ASP A 37 4.77 0.11 16.68
C ASP A 37 5.28 -1.10 15.93
N LEU A 38 5.81 -0.84 14.72
CA LEU A 38 6.62 -1.78 13.98
C LEU A 38 8.03 -1.78 14.54
N VAL A 39 8.54 -2.96 14.84
CA VAL A 39 9.87 -3.15 15.41
C VAL A 39 10.64 -4.23 14.66
N LEU A 40 11.95 -4.04 14.63
CA LEU A 40 12.90 -5.00 14.14
C LEU A 40 13.35 -5.87 15.31
N VAL A 41 13.27 -7.19 15.19
CA VAL A 41 13.66 -8.13 16.25
C VAL A 41 14.69 -9.13 15.75
N ASP A 42 15.61 -9.51 16.65
CA ASP A 42 16.58 -10.56 16.37
C ASP A 42 15.96 -11.95 16.59
N THR A 43 15.93 -12.78 15.56
CA THR A 43 15.41 -14.16 15.63
C THR A 43 16.56 -15.17 15.47
N GLN A 44 16.25 -16.46 15.61
CA GLN A 44 17.27 -17.50 15.37
C GLN A 44 17.70 -17.60 13.91
N TYR A 45 16.87 -17.14 12.97
CA TYR A 45 17.11 -17.22 11.53
C TYR A 45 17.54 -15.87 10.93
N GLY A 46 17.92 -14.91 11.78
CA GLY A 46 18.25 -13.55 11.38
C GLY A 46 17.21 -12.55 11.85
N VAL A 47 17.07 -11.45 11.11
CA VAL A 47 16.25 -10.31 11.53
C VAL A 47 14.84 -10.43 10.97
N ALA A 48 13.83 -10.16 11.81
CA ALA A 48 12.43 -10.12 11.41
C ALA A 48 11.77 -8.80 11.80
N VAL A 49 10.72 -8.43 11.05
CA VAL A 49 9.84 -7.31 11.40
C VAL A 49 8.66 -7.86 12.17
N GLY A 50 8.25 -7.19 13.23
CA GLY A 50 7.04 -7.51 13.96
C GLY A 50 6.33 -6.27 14.47
N LYS A 51 5.14 -6.46 15.01
CA LYS A 51 4.32 -5.42 15.63
C LYS A 51 4.20 -5.66 17.11
N VAL A 52 4.46 -4.63 17.91
CA VAL A 52 4.32 -4.68 19.36
C VAL A 52 2.85 -4.72 19.72
N VAL A 53 2.47 -5.70 20.53
CA VAL A 53 1.09 -5.88 21.01
C VAL A 53 0.96 -5.45 22.47
N ASN A 54 1.99 -5.67 23.27
CA ASN A 54 1.97 -5.34 24.69
C ASN A 54 3.38 -5.33 25.30
N PHE A 55 3.54 -4.75 26.48
CA PHE A 55 4.77 -4.80 27.29
C PHE A 55 4.53 -5.51 28.62
N ARG A 56 5.59 -6.12 29.16
CA ARG A 56 5.62 -6.71 30.50
C ARG A 56 6.91 -6.34 31.22
N LEU A 57 6.84 -6.26 32.54
CA LEU A 57 7.98 -5.97 33.43
C LEU A 57 8.61 -7.25 34.01
N ASP A 58 8.02 -8.41 33.73
CA ASP A 58 8.45 -9.67 34.32
C ASP A 58 9.80 -10.09 33.75
N GLY A 59 10.72 -10.56 34.61
CA GLY A 59 12.07 -11.02 34.27
C GLY A 59 12.08 -12.30 33.42
N SER A 60 11.45 -12.25 32.25
CA SER A 60 11.29 -13.38 31.34
C SER A 60 12.65 -13.79 30.78
N ASN A 61 12.81 -15.08 30.54
CA ASN A 61 13.98 -15.67 29.88
C ASN A 61 14.02 -15.34 28.37
N ALA A 62 13.50 -14.19 27.94
CA ALA A 62 13.65 -13.72 26.57
C ALA A 62 15.15 -13.68 26.22
N LYS A 63 15.54 -14.56 25.28
CA LYS A 63 16.94 -14.71 24.85
C LYS A 63 17.32 -13.70 23.76
N LYS A 64 16.32 -13.04 23.20
CA LYS A 64 16.41 -12.19 22.01
C LYS A 64 15.84 -10.82 22.31
N GLU A 65 16.25 -9.84 21.52
CA GLU A 65 15.97 -8.43 21.77
C GLU A 65 15.36 -7.73 20.56
N VAL A 66 14.68 -6.63 20.86
CA VAL A 66 14.24 -5.63 19.90
C VAL A 66 15.46 -4.80 19.52
N ILE A 67 15.75 -4.75 18.22
CA ILE A 67 16.88 -4.03 17.66
C ILE A 67 16.56 -2.54 17.52
N CYS A 68 15.43 -2.21 16.87
CA CYS A 68 15.00 -0.83 16.69
C CYS A 68 13.53 -0.71 16.28
N LYS A 69 12.95 0.48 16.48
CA LYS A 69 11.68 0.87 15.87
C LYS A 69 11.84 1.06 14.36
N CYS A 70 10.93 0.46 13.60
CA CYS A 70 10.85 0.60 12.15
C CYS A 70 9.87 1.72 11.78
N ASP A 71 10.40 2.91 11.48
CA ASP A 71 9.59 3.96 10.84
C ASP A 71 9.48 3.71 9.33
N THR A 72 8.25 3.47 8.86
CA THR A 72 7.94 3.26 7.44
C THR A 72 7.20 4.43 6.79
N THR A 73 7.02 5.54 7.51
CA THR A 73 6.21 6.69 7.09
C THR A 73 6.68 7.27 5.77
N ASP A 74 7.98 7.57 5.66
CA ASP A 74 8.59 8.11 4.45
C ASP A 74 8.53 7.15 3.26
N PHE A 75 8.67 5.85 3.52
CA PHE A 75 8.59 4.83 2.50
C PHE A 75 7.17 4.72 1.94
N ASN A 76 6.16 4.67 2.82
CA ASN A 76 4.76 4.60 2.45
C ASN A 76 4.32 5.85 1.69
N PHE A 77 4.78 7.03 2.10
CA PHE A 77 4.52 8.27 1.37
C PHE A 77 5.02 8.20 -0.08
N ARG A 78 6.26 7.73 -0.29
CA ARG A 78 6.81 7.55 -1.65
C ARG A 78 6.09 6.46 -2.44
N LYS A 79 5.67 5.37 -1.80
CA LYS A 79 4.90 4.29 -2.44
C LYS A 79 3.54 4.80 -2.92
N ASN A 80 2.77 5.42 -2.03
CA ASN A 80 1.44 5.96 -2.34
C ASN A 80 1.52 7.01 -3.46
N LYS A 81 2.50 7.92 -3.40
CA LYS A 81 2.68 8.93 -4.45
C LYS A 81 2.97 8.32 -5.83
N ARG A 82 3.72 7.21 -5.90
CA ARG A 82 3.95 6.50 -7.17
C ARG A 82 2.69 5.80 -7.68
N GLU A 83 1.91 5.21 -6.79
CA GLU A 83 0.64 4.56 -7.15
C GLU A 83 -0.41 5.58 -7.61
N GLU A 84 -0.53 6.71 -6.93
CA GLU A 84 -1.39 7.83 -7.34
C GLU A 84 -0.97 8.39 -8.71
N LEU A 85 0.33 8.62 -8.94
CA LEU A 85 0.81 9.08 -10.25
C LEU A 85 0.54 8.06 -11.36
N LYS A 86 0.71 6.77 -11.08
CA LYS A 86 0.45 5.71 -12.05
C LYS A 86 -1.03 5.65 -12.41
N THR A 87 -1.91 5.60 -11.41
CA THR A 87 -3.36 5.55 -11.62
C THR A 87 -3.89 6.82 -12.30
N LEU A 88 -3.35 7.98 -11.97
CA LEU A 88 -3.70 9.24 -12.62
C LEU A 88 -3.26 9.23 -14.09
N LYS A 89 -2.03 8.78 -14.37
CA LYS A 89 -1.51 8.65 -15.74
C LYS A 89 -2.35 7.69 -16.57
N GLU A 90 -2.70 6.52 -16.03
CA GLU A 90 -3.58 5.55 -16.71
C GLU A 90 -4.95 6.15 -17.04
N LYS A 91 -5.54 6.92 -16.11
CA LYS A 91 -6.79 7.64 -16.37
C LYS A 91 -6.66 8.70 -17.46
N MET A 92 -5.53 9.41 -17.49
CA MET A 92 -5.25 10.40 -18.54
C MET A 92 -5.06 9.71 -19.90
N ASP A 93 -4.26 8.65 -19.96
CA ASP A 93 -3.98 7.92 -21.20
C ASP A 93 -5.27 7.30 -21.77
N MET A 94 -6.14 6.74 -20.93
CA MET A 94 -7.46 6.26 -21.36
C MET A 94 -8.34 7.39 -21.93
N LYS A 95 -8.38 8.55 -21.27
CA LYS A 95 -9.15 9.69 -21.76
C LYS A 95 -8.60 10.23 -23.09
N VAL A 96 -7.28 10.33 -23.22
CA VAL A 96 -6.63 10.78 -24.45
C VAL A 96 -6.92 9.82 -25.59
N LYS A 97 -6.82 8.51 -25.35
CA LYS A 97 -7.13 7.49 -26.36
C LYS A 97 -8.58 7.60 -26.85
N ASN A 98 -9.54 7.73 -25.94
CA ASN A 98 -10.95 7.89 -26.30
C ASN A 98 -11.20 9.16 -27.12
N LEU A 99 -10.53 10.27 -26.77
CA LEU A 99 -10.65 11.53 -27.50
C LEU A 99 -9.98 11.46 -28.89
N GLN A 100 -8.84 10.77 -29.00
CA GLN A 100 -8.17 10.54 -30.27
C GLN A 100 -9.02 9.67 -31.19
N GLU A 101 -9.60 8.59 -30.68
CA GLU A 101 -10.50 7.72 -31.45
C GLU A 101 -11.72 8.50 -31.96
N LEU A 102 -12.38 9.29 -31.11
CA LEU A 102 -13.46 10.19 -31.52
C LEU A 102 -13.03 11.20 -32.60
N ALA A 103 -11.88 11.84 -32.43
CA ALA A 103 -11.36 12.80 -33.40
C ALA A 103 -11.04 12.14 -34.76
N VAL A 104 -10.51 10.91 -34.74
CA VAL A 104 -10.26 10.12 -35.95
C VAL A 104 -11.57 9.78 -36.65
N TYR A 105 -12.59 9.34 -35.91
CA TYR A 105 -13.89 9.08 -36.52
C TYR A 105 -14.56 10.36 -37.06
N GLU A 106 -14.41 11.51 -36.39
CA GLU A 106 -14.87 12.81 -36.89
C GLU A 106 -14.12 13.29 -38.15
N MET A 107 -12.84 12.93 -38.30
CA MET A 107 -12.10 13.20 -39.53
C MET A 107 -12.58 12.31 -40.67
N LEU A 108 -12.72 11.01 -40.43
CA LEU A 108 -13.10 10.04 -41.47
C LEU A 108 -14.57 10.16 -41.90
N SER A 109 -15.47 10.53 -40.97
CA SER A 109 -16.89 10.76 -41.28
C SER A 109 -17.13 11.95 -42.21
N LYS A 110 -16.17 12.87 -42.35
CA LYS A 110 -16.24 13.95 -43.36
C LYS A 110 -16.03 13.45 -44.78
N GLU A 111 -15.32 12.34 -44.93
CA GLU A 111 -15.03 11.73 -46.23
C GLU A 111 -16.03 10.62 -46.60
N ASP A 112 -16.60 9.93 -45.60
CA ASP A 112 -17.59 8.86 -45.77
C ASP A 112 -18.93 9.18 -45.08
N LYS A 113 -20.00 9.26 -45.89
CA LYS A 113 -21.35 9.60 -45.46
C LYS A 113 -22.01 8.52 -44.58
N GLU A 114 -21.72 7.24 -44.82
CA GLU A 114 -22.24 6.16 -43.97
C GLU A 114 -21.63 6.20 -42.56
N LEU A 115 -20.34 6.56 -42.48
CA LEU A 115 -19.65 6.71 -41.21
C LEU A 115 -20.15 7.91 -40.40
N SER A 116 -20.56 9.00 -41.07
CA SER A 116 -21.21 10.16 -40.43
C SER A 116 -22.52 9.77 -39.74
N ASP A 117 -23.41 9.08 -40.45
CA ASP A 117 -24.72 8.69 -39.93
C ASP A 117 -24.59 7.72 -38.73
N LEU A 118 -23.56 6.86 -38.72
CA LEU A 118 -23.25 5.98 -37.58
C LEU A 118 -22.71 6.76 -36.38
N LEU A 119 -21.91 7.79 -36.61
CA LEU A 119 -21.31 8.61 -35.55
C LEU A 119 -22.35 9.51 -34.86
N ASP A 120 -23.30 10.03 -35.63
CA ASP A 120 -24.40 10.84 -35.11
C ASP A 120 -25.34 10.01 -34.22
N LYS A 121 -25.70 8.80 -34.65
CA LYS A 121 -26.46 7.85 -33.82
C LYS A 121 -25.72 7.47 -32.54
N TYR A 122 -24.40 7.28 -32.62
CA TYR A 122 -23.58 6.98 -31.43
C TYR A 122 -23.62 8.14 -30.42
N LYS A 123 -23.54 9.39 -30.89
CA LYS A 123 -23.63 10.59 -30.05
C LYS A 123 -25.00 10.79 -29.42
N GLU A 124 -26.09 10.51 -30.14
CA GLU A 124 -27.46 10.57 -29.60
C GLU A 124 -27.64 9.57 -28.44
N ILE A 125 -27.32 8.29 -28.67
CA ILE A 125 -27.47 7.24 -27.65
C ILE A 125 -26.61 7.54 -26.41
N TYR A 126 -25.39 8.06 -26.61
CA TYR A 126 -24.50 8.40 -25.50
C TYR A 126 -25.01 9.58 -24.65
N LYS A 127 -25.78 10.48 -25.24
CA LYS A 127 -26.40 11.63 -24.55
C LYS A 127 -27.56 11.17 -23.68
N ASP A 128 -28.40 10.28 -24.20
CA ASP A 128 -29.54 9.70 -23.48
C ASP A 128 -29.14 8.80 -22.29
N LEU A 129 -27.90 8.27 -22.30
CA LEU A 129 -27.33 7.48 -21.21
C LEU A 129 -26.77 8.30 -20.04
N LYS A 130 -26.62 9.62 -20.20
CA LYS A 130 -26.07 10.54 -19.19
C LYS A 130 -27.12 11.44 -18.54
N GLU A 131 -28.33 11.52 -19.09
CA GLU A 131 -29.52 12.10 -18.45
C GLU A 131 -30.20 11.07 -17.54
#